data_AF-A0A3A5V3D3-F1
#
_entry.id   AF-A0A3A5V3D3-F1
#
_cell.length_a   1.000
_cell.length_b   1.000
_cell.length_c   1.000
_cell.angle_alpha   90.00
_cell.angle_beta   90.00
_cell.angle_gamma   90.00
#
_symmetry.space_group_name_H-M   'P 1'
#
loop_
_entity.id
_entity.type
_entity.pdbx_description
1 polymer ?
#
loop_
_entity_poly.entity_id
_entity_poly.type
_entity_poly.pdbx_seq_one_letter_code
_entity_poly.pdbx_strand_id
1 'polypeptide(L)'
;MSAVQLLFLQDNAEYQEYTGASIVLIVIGALGLAVSAPAFLNLNSKATLLQSLMQLKSMSELRKHKADGDEAATTLGGGHQEAWNSFLQEKGLKKR
;
A
#
# COMPACT_ATOMS: atom_id res chain seq x y z
N MET A 1 -31.44 -8.25 20.12
CA MET A 1 -32.60 -8.76 19.35
C MET A 1 -32.33 -8.93 17.85
N SER A 2 -31.13 -8.69 17.31
CA SER A 2 -30.90 -8.81 15.86
C SER A 2 -30.60 -10.25 15.38
N ALA A 3 -29.86 -11.06 16.15
CA ALA A 3 -29.46 -12.40 15.72
C ALA A 3 -30.64 -13.36 15.50
N VAL A 4 -31.68 -13.28 16.34
CA VAL A 4 -32.89 -14.11 16.21
C VAL A 4 -33.73 -13.70 15.00
N GLN A 5 -33.80 -12.40 14.69
CA GLN A 5 -34.51 -11.89 13.52
C GLN A 5 -33.85 -12.34 12.21
N LEU A 6 -32.51 -12.43 12.18
CA LEU A 6 -31.76 -12.96 11.04
C LEU A 6 -32.04 -14.45 10.81
N LEU A 7 -32.29 -15.23 11.87
CA LEU A 7 -32.66 -16.65 11.75
C LEU A 7 -34.05 -16.83 11.12
N PHE A 8 -35.01 -15.94 11.40
CA PHE A 8 -36.33 -15.98 10.77
C PHE A 8 -36.31 -15.57 9.29
N LEU A 9 -35.40 -14.66 8.89
CA LEU A 9 -35.26 -14.27 7.49
C LEU A 9 -34.64 -15.37 6.61
N GLN A 10 -33.91 -16.34 7.19
CA GLN A 10 -33.27 -17.43 6.43
C GLN A 10 -34.24 -18.31 5.66
N ASP A 11 -35.50 -18.41 6.10
CA ASP A 11 -36.54 -19.22 5.46
C ASP A 11 -37.21 -18.50 4.26
N ASN A 12 -36.79 -17.27 3.96
CA ASN A 12 -37.25 -16.52 2.81
C ASN A 12 -36.32 -16.72 1.60
N ALA A 13 -36.88 -17.12 0.45
CA ALA A 13 -36.13 -17.42 -0.76
C ALA A 13 -35.29 -16.24 -1.29
N GLU A 14 -35.80 -15.00 -1.21
CA GLU A 14 -35.07 -13.81 -1.63
C GLU A 14 -33.89 -13.52 -0.70
N TYR A 15 -34.07 -13.72 0.61
CA TYR A 15 -32.99 -13.55 1.59
C TYR A 15 -31.84 -14.53 1.35
N GLN A 16 -32.13 -15.78 0.98
CA GLN A 16 -31.11 -16.76 0.64
C GLN A 16 -30.33 -16.37 -0.62
N GLU A 17 -31.01 -15.83 -1.64
CA GLU A 17 -30.38 -15.37 -2.88
C GLU A 17 -29.44 -14.18 -2.64
N TYR A 18 -29.90 -13.14 -1.96
CA TYR A 18 -29.06 -11.96 -1.65
C TYR A 18 -27.91 -12.29 -0.70
N THR A 19 -28.12 -13.16 0.29
CA THR A 19 -27.07 -13.58 1.22
C THR A 19 -26.03 -14.43 0.51
N GLY A 20 -26.44 -15.35 -0.36
CA GLY A 20 -25.54 -16.16 -1.19
C GLY A 20 -24.68 -15.28 -2.10
N ALA A 21 -25.29 -14.34 -2.81
CA ALA A 21 -24.57 -13.40 -3.66
C ALA A 21 -23.57 -12.53 -2.85
N SER A 22 -23.99 -12.05 -1.67
CA SER A 22 -23.14 -11.25 -0.80
C SER A 22 -21.92 -12.03 -0.29
N ILE A 23 -22.08 -13.31 0.09
CA ILE A 23 -20.98 -14.18 0.51
C ILE A 23 -19.99 -14.35 -0.65
N VAL A 24 -20.47 -14.60 -1.87
CA VAL A 24 -19.60 -14.73 -3.05
C VAL A 24 -18.80 -13.45 -3.29
N LEU A 25 -19.43 -12.28 -3.20
CA LEU A 25 -18.75 -10.99 -3.32
C LEU A 25 -17.68 -10.80 -2.23
N ILE A 26 -17.99 -11.17 -0.98
CA ILE A 26 -17.04 -11.12 0.14
C ILE A 26 -15.84 -12.02 -0.14
N VAL A 27 -16.06 -13.26 -0.59
CA VAL A 27 -14.99 -14.21 -0.88
C VAL A 27 -14.11 -13.71 -2.03
N ILE A 28 -14.71 -13.26 -3.13
CA ILE A 28 -13.96 -12.70 -4.27
C ILE A 28 -13.17 -11.46 -3.84
N GLY A 29 -13.79 -10.56 -3.07
CA GLY A 29 -13.13 -9.38 -2.54
C GLY A 29 -11.96 -9.74 -1.61
N ALA A 30 -12.16 -10.70 -0.71
CA ALA A 30 -11.12 -11.17 0.21
C ALA A 30 -9.94 -11.81 -0.53
N LEU A 31 -10.20 -12.62 -1.55
CA LEU A 31 -9.14 -13.21 -2.39
C LEU A 31 -8.38 -12.14 -3.19
N GLY A 32 -9.11 -11.19 -3.79
CA GLY A 32 -8.49 -10.06 -4.49
C GLY A 32 -7.60 -9.22 -3.58
N LEU A 33 -8.05 -8.96 -2.36
CA LEU A 33 -7.24 -8.28 -1.34
C LEU A 33 -6.05 -9.12 -0.89
N ALA A 34 -6.21 -10.43 -0.68
CA ALA A 34 -5.10 -11.30 -0.28
C ALA A 34 -3.94 -11.29 -1.29
N VAL A 35 -4.25 -11.15 -2.58
CA VAL A 35 -3.24 -11.05 -3.65
C VAL A 35 -2.68 -9.64 -3.79
N SER A 36 -3.53 -8.61 -3.75
CA SER A 36 -3.11 -7.22 -4.02
C SER A 36 -2.52 -6.50 -2.80
N ALA A 37 -2.98 -6.82 -1.60
CA ALA A 37 -2.55 -6.16 -0.37
C ALA A 37 -1.05 -6.32 -0.09
N PRO A 38 -0.42 -7.51 -0.23
CA PRO A 38 1.02 -7.64 -0.03
C PRO A 38 1.84 -6.78 -0.99
N ALA A 39 1.43 -6.72 -2.26
CA ALA A 39 2.08 -5.88 -3.26
C ALA A 39 1.96 -4.39 -2.90
N PHE A 40 0.76 -3.96 -2.50
CA PHE A 40 0.53 -2.59 -2.04
C PHE A 40 1.34 -2.24 -0.79
N LEU A 41 1.37 -3.12 0.22
CA LEU A 41 2.13 -2.90 1.45
C LEU A 41 3.64 -2.80 1.17
N ASN A 42 4.17 -3.61 0.26
CA ASN A 42 5.57 -3.53 -0.14
C ASN A 42 5.91 -2.17 -0.77
N LEU A 43 5.09 -1.71 -1.73
CA LEU A 43 5.26 -0.39 -2.35
C LEU A 43 5.13 0.74 -1.31
N ASN A 44 4.13 0.67 -0.43
CA ASN A 44 3.92 1.66 0.62
C ASN A 44 5.11 1.72 1.60
N SER A 45 5.72 0.58 1.91
CA SER A 45 6.91 0.53 2.76
C SER A 45 8.10 1.25 2.11
N LYS A 46 8.30 1.09 0.79
CA LYS A 46 9.33 1.79 0.02
C LYS A 46 9.06 3.30 -0.03
N ALA A 47 7.79 3.71 -0.16
CA ALA A 47 7.43 5.14 -0.15
C ALA A 47 7.70 5.78 1.22
N THR A 48 7.36 5.07 2.30
CA THR A 48 7.64 5.52 3.67
C THR A 48 9.14 5.58 3.96
N LEU A 49 9.91 4.61 3.46
CA LEU A 49 11.37 4.64 3.53
C LEU A 49 11.91 5.90 2.86
N LEU A 50 11.49 6.19 1.63
CA LEU A 50 11.92 7.37 0.89
C LEU A 50 11.65 8.67 1.67
N GLN A 51 10.43 8.78 2.22
CA GLN A 51 10.04 9.92 3.03
C GLN A 51 10.91 10.07 4.29
N SER A 52 11.21 8.95 4.96
CA SER A 52 12.08 8.96 6.15
C SER A 52 13.51 9.41 5.82
N LEU A 53 14.05 8.97 4.67
CA LEU A 53 15.37 9.39 4.22
C LEU A 53 15.41 10.88 3.86
N MET A 54 14.35 11.40 3.23
CA MET A 54 14.25 12.81 2.90
C MET A 54 14.13 13.71 4.16
N GLN A 55 13.67 13.14 5.28
CA GLN A 55 13.59 13.83 6.57
C GLN A 55 14.88 13.75 7.41
N LEU A 56 15.87 12.94 7.01
CA LEU A 56 17.15 12.85 7.72
C LEU A 56 17.90 14.19 7.70
N LYS A 57 18.32 14.63 8.88
CA LYS A 57 19.16 15.83 9.05
C LYS A 57 20.64 15.55 8.81
N SER A 58 21.09 14.31 9.05
CA SER A 58 22.50 13.92 8.92
C SER A 58 22.85 13.54 7.49
N MET A 59 23.83 14.24 6.92
CA MET A 59 24.36 13.95 5.57
C MET A 59 25.14 12.64 5.50
N SER A 60 25.77 12.19 6.60
CA SER A 60 26.50 10.92 6.62
C SER A 60 25.54 9.73 6.56
N GLU A 61 24.46 9.80 7.34
CA GLU A 61 23.40 8.78 7.34
C GLU A 61 22.68 8.74 5.99
N LEU A 62 22.38 9.92 5.42
CA LEU A 62 21.76 9.99 4.10
C LEU A 62 22.64 9.37 3.01
N ARG A 63 23.97 9.57 3.06
CA ARG A 63 24.89 8.92 2.10
C ARG A 63 24.92 7.40 2.26
N LYS A 64 24.88 6.91 3.50
CA LYS A 64 24.89 5.48 3.82
C LYS A 64 23.65 4.78 3.26
N HIS A 65 22.48 5.42 3.38
CA HIS A 65 21.20 4.88 2.93
C HIS A 65 20.78 5.33 1.52
N LYS A 66 21.67 6.03 0.80
CA LYS A 66 21.38 6.51 -0.56
C LYS A 66 21.04 5.37 -1.51
N ALA A 67 21.76 4.25 -1.43
CA ALA A 67 21.52 3.08 -2.28
C ALA A 67 20.11 2.50 -2.07
N ASP A 68 19.70 2.36 -0.81
CA ASP A 68 18.36 1.89 -0.43
C ASP A 68 17.27 2.85 -0.97
N GLY A 69 17.52 4.16 -0.87
CA GLY A 69 16.65 5.20 -1.42
C GLY A 69 16.57 5.17 -2.95
N ASP A 70 17.69 4.98 -3.65
CA ASP A 70 17.73 4.86 -5.12
C ASP A 70 16.95 3.63 -5.61
N GLU A 71 17.08 2.49 -4.93
CA GLU A 71 16.31 1.28 -5.23
C GLU A 71 14.81 1.48 -4.98
N ALA A 72 14.44 2.08 -3.84
CA ALA A 72 13.06 2.38 -3.51
C ALA A 72 12.42 3.36 -4.52
N ALA A 73 13.14 4.43 -4.87
CA ALA A 73 12.72 5.41 -5.88
C ALA A 73 12.51 4.77 -7.26
N THR A 74 13.42 3.88 -7.66
CA THR A 74 13.33 3.18 -8.95
C THR A 74 12.16 2.19 -8.98
N THR A 75 11.93 1.48 -7.86
CA THR A 75 10.80 0.54 -7.75
C THR A 75 9.45 1.26 -7.77
N LEU A 76 9.34 2.41 -7.11
CA LEU A 76 8.13 3.22 -7.09
C LEU A 76 7.89 3.94 -8.43
N GLY A 77 8.97 4.38 -9.08
CA GLY A 77 8.94 5.10 -10.36
C GLY A 77 8.25 6.46 -10.29
N GLY A 78 8.09 7.08 -11.46
CA GLY A 78 7.33 8.32 -11.66
C GLY A 78 7.73 9.44 -10.69
N GLY A 79 6.72 10.04 -10.06
CA GLY A 79 6.90 11.19 -9.17
C GLY A 79 7.81 10.92 -7.95
N HIS A 80 7.87 9.69 -7.43
CA HIS A 80 8.77 9.36 -6.32
C HIS A 80 10.24 9.41 -6.75
N GLN A 81 10.53 8.97 -7.98
CA GLN A 81 11.86 9.01 -8.54
C GLN A 81 12.33 10.44 -8.83
N GLU A 82 11.44 11.28 -9.36
CA GLU A 82 11.71 12.70 -9.61
C GLU A 82 11.94 13.48 -8.30
N ALA A 83 11.09 13.26 -7.29
CA ALA A 83 11.21 13.88 -5.98
C ALA A 83 12.53 13.50 -5.29
N TRP A 84 12.89 12.22 -5.33
CA TRP A 84 14.15 11.73 -4.76
C TRP A 84 15.37 12.30 -5.47
N ASN A 85 15.36 12.33 -6.80
CA ASN A 85 16.44 12.92 -7.58
C ASN A 85 16.63 14.40 -7.28
N SER A 86 15.52 15.16 -7.20
CA SER A 86 15.53 16.58 -6.87
C SER A 86 16.09 16.82 -5.47
N PHE A 87 15.66 16.02 -4.48
CA PHE A 87 16.18 16.06 -3.12
C PHE A 87 17.69 15.80 -3.07
N LEU A 88 18.18 14.77 -3.78
CA LEU A 88 19.61 14.49 -3.83
C LEU A 88 20.41 15.60 -4.54
N GLN A 89 19.84 16.26 -5.54
CA GLN A 89 20.47 17.41 -6.20
C GLN A 89 20.57 18.61 -5.24
N GLU A 90 19.50 18.93 -4.50
CA GLU A 90 19.50 20.00 -3.48
C GLU A 90 20.54 19.75 -2.38
N LYS A 91 20.74 18.48 -2.01
CA LYS A 91 21.75 18.07 -1.01
C LYS A 91 23.17 17.90 -1.58
N GLY A 92 23.37 18.12 -2.88
CA GLY A 92 24.67 17.97 -3.55
C GLY A 92 25.16 16.51 -3.64
N LEU A 93 24.26 15.53 -3.51
CA LEU A 93 24.54 14.10 -3.56
C LEU A 93 24.32 13.48 -4.95
N LYS A 94 23.78 14.25 -5.89
CA LYS A 94 23.61 13.84 -7.29
C LYS A 94 23.95 15.00 -8.21
N LYS A 95 24.72 14.71 -9.27
CA LYS A 95 25.04 15.72 -10.30
C LYS A 95 23.77 16.05 -11.08
N ARG A 96 23.59 17.33 -11.38
CA ARG A 96 22.43 17.88 -12.10
C ARG A 96 22.24 17.20 -13.44
#